data_AF-A0A955AUY0-F1
#
_entry.id   AF-A0A955AUY0-F1
#
_cell.length_a   1.000
_cell.length_b   1.000
_cell.length_c   1.000
_cell.angle_alpha   90.00
_cell.angle_beta   90.00
_cell.angle_gamma   90.00
#
_symmetry.space_group_name_H-M   'P 1'
#
loop_
_entity.id
_entity.type
_entity.pdbx_description
1 polymer ?
#
loop_
_entity_poly.entity_id
_entity_poly.type
_entity_poly.pdbx_seq_one_letter_code
_entity_poly.pdbx_strand_id
1 'polypeptide(L)' 'MTAVSDVSTRSNELLAAVPRERLPRHIAVIMDGNGRWAQSRGRPRLFGHHAGARRVREIVEACPALGVKYLTI' A
#
# COMPACT_ATOMS: atom_id res chain seq x y z
N MET A 1 -22.97 -14.61 -13.95
CA MET A 1 -23.05 -13.14 -13.79
C MET A 1 -23.29 -12.83 -12.32
N THR A 2 -22.26 -12.91 -11.46
CA THR A 2 -22.34 -12.43 -10.07
C THR A 2 -20.94 -12.28 -9.46
N ALA A 3 -20.72 -11.16 -8.75
CA ALA A 3 -19.67 -10.89 -7.77
C ALA A 3 -18.22 -10.63 -8.26
N VAL A 4 -18.05 -9.69 -9.21
CA VAL A 4 -16.85 -8.81 -9.23
C VAL A 4 -17.25 -7.48 -8.61
N SER A 5 -17.65 -7.51 -7.34
CA SER A 5 -17.74 -6.31 -6.47
C SER A 5 -16.52 -6.36 -5.56
N ASP A 6 -15.33 -6.36 -6.14
CA ASP A 6 -14.47 -5.19 -6.36
C ASP A 6 -13.93 -4.65 -5.03
N VAL A 7 -12.71 -5.08 -4.70
CA VAL A 7 -11.94 -4.65 -3.51
C VAL A 7 -11.86 -3.12 -3.39
N SER A 8 -11.92 -2.41 -4.53
CA SER A 8 -11.91 -0.94 -4.59
C SER A 8 -13.19 -0.36 -3.96
N THR A 9 -14.34 -0.93 -4.25
CA THR A 9 -15.63 -0.57 -3.65
C THR A 9 -15.59 -0.74 -2.12
N ARG A 10 -15.07 -1.86 -1.63
CA ARG A 10 -14.97 -2.11 -0.18
C ARG A 10 -14.01 -1.15 0.54
N SER A 11 -12.90 -0.81 -0.11
CA SER A 11 -11.92 0.15 0.45
C SER A 11 -12.51 1.55 0.56
N ASN A 12 -13.31 1.98 -0.43
CA ASN A 12 -14.00 3.26 -0.40
C ASN A 12 -15.10 3.31 0.67
N GLU A 13 -15.86 2.24 0.87
CA GLU A 13 -16.83 2.13 1.96
C GLU A 13 -16.15 2.30 3.33
N LEU A 14 -15.02 1.64 3.54
CA LEU A 14 -14.27 1.72 4.80
C LEU A 14 -13.71 3.13 5.03
N LEU A 15 -13.19 3.78 4.00
CA LEU A 15 -12.71 5.17 4.08
C LEU A 15 -13.84 6.14 4.37
N ALA A 16 -15.02 5.94 3.80
CA ALA A 16 -16.20 6.76 4.07
C ALA A 16 -16.73 6.57 5.50
N ALA A 17 -16.57 5.38 6.08
CA ALA A 17 -17.02 5.07 7.43
C ALA A 17 -16.13 5.67 8.54
N VAL A 18 -14.92 6.13 8.22
CA VAL A 18 -13.99 6.73 9.18
C VAL A 18 -14.06 8.26 9.08
N PRO A 19 -14.45 8.98 10.16
CA PRO A 19 -14.41 10.44 10.19
C PRO A 19 -13.02 10.95 9.84
N ARG A 20 -12.93 11.96 8.96
CA ARG A 20 -11.65 12.46 8.45
C ARG A 20 -10.73 12.96 9.56
N GLU A 21 -11.28 13.50 10.66
CA GLU A 21 -10.46 13.97 11.78
C GLU A 21 -9.71 12.84 12.51
N ARG A 22 -10.17 11.58 12.33
CA ARG A 22 -9.58 10.39 12.96
C ARG A 22 -8.54 9.70 12.07
N LEU A 23 -8.36 10.15 10.83
CA LEU A 23 -7.35 9.59 9.95
C LEU A 23 -5.94 9.99 10.42
N PRO A 24 -4.96 9.06 10.42
CA PRO A 24 -3.62 9.36 10.86
C PRO A 24 -2.94 10.31 9.87
N ARG A 25 -2.33 11.36 10.42
CA ARG A 25 -1.50 12.30 9.63
C ARG A 25 -0.10 11.77 9.37
N HIS A 26 0.36 10.79 10.16
CA HIS A 26 1.67 10.15 10.03
C HIS A 26 1.50 8.63 10.05
N ILE A 27 2.03 7.96 9.03
CA ILE A 27 2.07 6.51 8.92
C ILE A 27 3.54 6.08 8.80
N ALA A 28 3.92 5.03 9.52
CA ALA A 28 5.20 4.34 9.34
C ALA A 28 4.94 2.93 8.81
N VAL A 29 5.65 2.53 7.75
CA VAL A 29 5.50 1.24 7.08
C VAL A 29 6.85 0.54 7.01
N ILE A 30 6.99 -0.60 7.68
CA ILE A 30 8.20 -1.42 7.52
C ILE A 30 8.04 -2.27 6.26
N MET A 31 8.84 -1.98 5.22
CA MET A 31 8.83 -2.75 3.97
C MET A 31 9.66 -4.03 4.03
N ASP A 32 9.18 -5.02 4.77
CA ASP A 32 9.81 -6.35 4.81
C ASP A 32 9.31 -7.28 3.69
N GLY A 33 10.06 -8.36 3.43
CA GLY A 33 9.60 -9.49 2.63
C GLY A 33 10.00 -9.44 1.16
N ASN A 34 10.53 -8.32 0.66
CA ASN A 34 10.95 -8.17 -0.74
C ASN A 34 11.94 -9.26 -1.20
N GLY A 35 12.93 -9.59 -0.36
CA GLY A 35 13.89 -10.66 -0.65
C GLY A 35 13.24 -12.05 -0.70
N ARG A 36 12.34 -12.36 0.25
CA ARG A 36 11.58 -13.63 0.28
C ARG A 36 10.63 -13.72 -0.91
N TRP A 37 9.99 -12.61 -1.29
CA TRP A 37 9.12 -12.51 -2.46
C TRP A 37 9.87 -12.83 -3.76
N ALA A 38 11.10 -12.34 -3.93
CA ALA A 38 11.92 -12.64 -5.09
C ALA A 38 12.37 -14.11 -5.11
N GLN A 39 12.84 -14.63 -3.96
CA GLN A 39 13.27 -16.02 -3.82
C GLN A 39 12.14 -17.01 -4.13
N SER A 40 10.92 -16.76 -3.63
CA SER A 40 9.74 -17.60 -3.92
C SER A 40 9.38 -17.69 -5.40
N ARG A 41 9.91 -16.78 -6.23
CA ARG A 41 9.71 -16.71 -7.68
C ARG A 41 10.94 -17.16 -8.48
N GLY A 42 11.94 -17.74 -7.82
CA GLY A 42 13.21 -18.12 -8.46
C GLY A 42 13.99 -16.93 -9.00
N ARG A 43 13.81 -15.73 -8.43
CA ARG A 43 14.47 -14.50 -8.89
C ARG A 43 15.56 -14.04 -7.90
N PRO A 44 16.62 -13.36 -8.38
CA PRO A 44 17.59 -12.68 -7.52
C PRO A 44 16.93 -11.66 -6.59
N ARG A 45 17.48 -11.46 -5.38
CA ARG A 45 16.96 -10.49 -4.38
C ARG A 45 16.77 -9.07 -4.93
N LEU A 46 17.60 -8.67 -5.89
CA LEU A 46 17.50 -7.37 -6.57
C LEU A 46 16.11 -7.14 -7.20
N PHE A 47 15.47 -8.17 -7.74
CA PHE A 47 14.09 -8.06 -8.25
C PHE A 47 13.10 -7.69 -7.15
N GLY A 48 13.31 -8.18 -5.94
CA GLY A 48 12.53 -7.82 -4.76
C GLY A 48 12.69 -6.35 -4.42
N HIS A 49 13.92 -5.82 -4.46
CA HIS A 49 14.16 -4.39 -4.22
C HIS A 49 13.46 -3.51 -5.26
N HIS A 50 13.51 -3.87 -6.55
CA HIS A 50 12.78 -3.14 -7.59
C HIS A 50 11.26 -3.19 -7.39
N ALA A 51 10.72 -4.36 -7.03
CA ALA A 51 9.31 -4.50 -6.70
C ALA A 51 8.91 -3.65 -5.49
N GLY A 52 9.76 -3.63 -4.45
CA GLY A 52 9.59 -2.78 -3.27
C GLY A 52 9.60 -1.30 -3.61
N ALA A 53 10.56 -0.84 -4.42
CA ALA A 53 10.65 0.57 -4.85
C ALA A 53 9.40 1.02 -5.63
N ARG A 54 8.87 0.16 -6.51
CA ARG A 54 7.59 0.43 -7.19
C ARG A 54 6.43 0.54 -6.20
N ARG A 55 6.38 -0.33 -5.19
CA ARG A 55 5.34 -0.28 -4.16
C ARG A 55 5.45 0.97 -3.27
N VAL A 56 6.66 1.42 -2.93
CA VAL A 56 6.86 2.72 -2.26
C VAL A 56 6.22 3.84 -3.07
N ARG A 57 6.49 3.86 -4.37
CA ARG A 57 5.97 4.90 -5.26
C ARG A 57 4.43 4.92 -5.24
N GLU A 58 3.79 3.77 -5.39
CA GLU A 58 2.33 3.63 -5.30
C GLU A 58 1.77 4.15 -3.97
N ILE A 59 2.44 3.86 -2.85
CA ILE A 59 2.02 4.33 -1.51
C ILE A 59 2.17 5.86 -1.40
N VAL A 60 3.33 6.41 -1.81
CA VAL A 60 3.60 7.85 -1.78
C VAL A 60 2.58 8.61 -2.62
N GLU A 61 2.24 8.10 -3.81
CA GLU A 61 1.25 8.72 -4.70
C GLU A 61 -0.17 8.68 -4.11
N ALA A 62 -0.50 7.68 -3.27
CA ALA A 62 -1.81 7.58 -2.61
C ALA A 62 -1.96 8.47 -1.37
N CYS A 63 -0.86 8.78 -0.65
CA CYS A 63 -0.90 9.52 0.62
C CYS A 63 -1.67 10.86 0.57
N PRO A 64 -1.49 11.74 -0.44
CA PRO A 64 -2.18 13.03 -0.50
C PRO A 64 -3.70 12.90 -0.54
N ALA A 65 -4.23 11.95 -1.32
CA ALA A 65 -5.68 11.73 -1.44
C ALA A 65 -6.30 11.24 -0.12
N LEU A 66 -5.50 10.59 0.73
CA LEU A 66 -5.91 10.08 2.04
C LEU A 66 -5.64 11.07 3.18
N GLY A 67 -5.04 12.24 2.91
CA GLY A 67 -4.71 13.23 3.92
C GLY A 67 -3.51 12.87 4.81
N VAL A 68 -2.71 11.87 4.41
CA VAL A 68 -1.49 11.46 5.11
C VAL A 68 -0.38 12.47 4.80
N LYS A 69 0.10 13.16 5.83
CA LYS A 69 1.09 14.25 5.69
C LYS A 69 2.53 13.78 5.84
N TYR A 70 2.74 12.70 6.60
CA TYR A 70 4.05 12.16 6.89
C TYR A 70 4.04 10.65 6.63
N LEU A 71 5.02 10.18 5.86
CA LEU A 71 5.22 8.77 5.58
C LEU A 71 6.65 8.40 5.94
N THR A 72 6.82 7.39 6.78
CA THR A 72 8.11 6.77 7.09
C THR A 72 8.12 5.36 6.50
N ILE A 73 9.20 4.99 5.82
CA ILE A 73 9.39 3.66 5.24
C ILE A 73 10.74 3.09 5.68
#